data_AF-A0A9X7HC54-F1
#
_entry.id   AF-A0A9X7HC54-F1
#
_cell.length_a   1.000
_cell.length_b   1.000
_cell.length_c   1.000
_cell.angle_alpha   90.00
_cell.angle_beta   90.00
_cell.angle_gamma   90.00
#
_symmetry.space_group_name_H-M   'P 1'
#
loop_
_entity.id
_entity.type
_entity.pdbx_description
1 polymer ?
#
loop_
_entity_poly.entity_id
_entity_poly.type
_entity_poly.pdbx_seq_one_letter_code
_entity_poly.pdbx_strand_id
1 'polypeptide(L)' 'MSKSKARKLRDKLVREGKRNPELSRSSFATLDLNTRRTKTKQEKLNQVKHKKQSFGKDDFHTKDCFYLDADLIVV' A
#
# COMPACT_ATOMS: atom_id res chain seq x y z
N MET A 1 -5.96 -25.60 -13.76
CA MET A 1 -5.89 -24.86 -12.48
C MET A 1 -5.99 -25.82 -11.32
N SER A 2 -4.87 -26.21 -10.70
CA SER A 2 -4.90 -27.10 -9.55
C SER A 2 -5.18 -26.30 -8.27
N LYS A 3 -6.04 -26.82 -7.39
CA LYS A 3 -6.18 -26.28 -6.04
C LYS A 3 -4.88 -26.52 -5.26
N SER A 4 -4.51 -25.59 -4.38
CA SER A 4 -3.39 -25.79 -3.46
C SER A 4 -3.62 -27.03 -2.57
N LYS A 5 -2.54 -27.68 -2.14
CA LYS A 5 -2.60 -28.85 -1.24
C LYS A 5 -3.40 -28.52 0.02
N ALA A 6 -3.21 -27.34 0.59
CA ALA A 6 -3.95 -26.85 1.76
C ALA A 6 -5.46 -26.74 1.50
N ARG A 7 -5.88 -26.27 0.32
CA ARG A 7 -7.31 -26.19 -0.03
C ARG A 7 -7.93 -27.58 -0.20
N LYS A 8 -7.19 -28.52 -0.81
CA LYS A 8 -7.64 -29.91 -0.96
C LYS A 8 -7.89 -30.60 0.39
N LEU A 9 -7.03 -30.35 1.39
CA LEU A 9 -7.19 -30.89 2.74
C LEU A 9 -8.42 -30.31 3.44
N ARG A 10 -8.66 -28.99 3.33
CA ARG A 10 -9.87 -28.35 3.87
C ARG A 10 -11.14 -28.93 3.23
N ASP A 11 -11.16 -29.04 1.91
CA ASP A 11 -12.28 -29.64 1.16
C ASP A 11 -12.51 -31.12 1.52
N LYS A 12 -11.46 -31.86 1.93
CA LYS A 12 -11.58 -33.23 2.44
C LYS A 12 -12.27 -33.25 3.81
N LEU A 13 -11.84 -32.41 4.75
CA LEU A 13 -12.43 -32.35 6.09
C LEU A 13 -13.93 -32.00 6.05
N VAL A 14 -14.32 -31.05 5.19
CA VAL A 14 -15.73 -30.68 4.99
C VAL A 14 -16.55 -31.85 4.43
N ARG A 15 -15.99 -32.61 3.47
CA ARG A 15 -16.65 -33.82 2.94
C ARG A 15 -16.83 -34.92 3.99
N GLU A 16 -15.91 -35.02 4.94
CA GLU A 16 -15.98 -35.96 6.07
C GLU A 16 -16.92 -35.48 7.19
N GLY A 17 -17.60 -34.34 7.02
CA GLY A 17 -18.50 -33.77 8.03
C GLY A 17 -17.79 -33.10 9.21
N LYS A 18 -16.47 -32.88 9.12
CA LYS A 18 -15.72 -32.17 10.15
C LYS A 18 -15.96 -30.66 10.04
N ARG A 19 -15.79 -29.97 11.16
CA ARG A 19 -15.97 -28.51 11.27
C ARG A 19 -15.14 -27.77 10.22
N ASN A 20 -15.77 -26.83 9.52
CA ASN A 20 -15.09 -26.05 8.50
C ASN A 20 -14.02 -25.14 9.13
N PRO A 21 -12.73 -25.29 8.75
CA PRO A 21 -11.64 -24.47 9.30
C PRO A 21 -11.75 -22.99 8.92
N GLU A 22 -12.50 -22.64 7.86
CA GLU A 22 -12.76 -21.24 7.51
C GLU A 22 -13.55 -20.52 8.60
N LEU A 23 -14.51 -21.20 9.25
CA LEU A 23 -15.32 -20.63 10.33
C LEU A 23 -14.51 -20.38 11.61
N SER A 24 -13.32 -20.97 11.71
CA SER A 24 -12.43 -20.81 12.88
C SER A 24 -11.37 -19.74 12.67
N ARG A 25 -11.29 -19.14 11.48
CA ARG A 25 -10.31 -18.07 11.22
C ARG A 25 -10.72 -16.81 11.96
N SER A 26 -9.73 -16.13 12.53
CA SER A 26 -9.96 -14.82 13.15
C SER A 26 -10.39 -13.80 12.09
N SER A 27 -11.14 -12.79 12.51
CA SER A 27 -11.57 -11.69 11.64
C SER A 27 -10.40 -10.93 11.02
N PHE A 28 -9.19 -11.02 11.58
CA PHE A 28 -7.98 -10.42 11.03
C PHE A 28 -7.46 -11.13 9.78
N ALA A 29 -7.87 -12.37 9.52
CA ALA A 29 -7.44 -13.11 8.33
C ALA A 29 -7.99 -12.53 7.02
N THR A 30 -9.09 -11.77 7.08
CA THR A 30 -9.71 -11.09 5.93
C THR A 30 -9.33 -9.62 5.82
N LEU A 31 -8.78 -9.03 6.88
CA LEU A 31 -8.38 -7.63 6.91
C LEU A 31 -7.02 -7.44 6.25
N ASP A 32 -6.92 -6.47 5.36
CA ASP A 32 -5.63 -6.00 4.86
C ASP A 32 -5.01 -5.01 5.86
N LEU A 33 -4.07 -5.52 6.67
CA LEU A 33 -3.39 -4.74 7.70
C LEU A 33 -2.23 -3.90 7.15
N ASN A 34 -1.89 -4.04 5.85
CA ASN A 34 -0.72 -3.41 5.25
C ASN A 34 -1.02 -2.10 4.51
N THR A 35 -2.25 -1.60 4.63
CA THR A 35 -2.78 -0.50 3.81
C THR A 35 -2.17 0.87 4.12
N ARG A 36 -1.55 1.03 5.31
CA ARG A 36 -0.86 2.27 5.68
C ARG A 36 0.55 2.29 5.10
N ARG A 37 0.73 2.98 3.98
CA ARG A 37 2.04 3.26 3.37
C ARG A 37 2.22 4.75 3.14
N THR A 38 3.44 5.23 3.30
CA THR A 38 3.81 6.59 2.90
C THR A 38 3.83 6.67 1.37
N LYS A 39 3.67 7.88 0.83
CA LYS A 39 3.63 8.11 -0.61
C LYS A 39 4.99 7.83 -1.25
N THR A 40 4.97 7.25 -2.44
CA THR A 40 6.19 7.12 -3.25
C THR A 40 6.64 8.48 -3.80
N LYS A 41 7.91 8.60 -4.22
CA LYS A 41 8.43 9.82 -4.85
C LYS A 41 7.58 10.23 -6.07
N GLN A 42 7.17 9.27 -6.88
CA GLN A 42 6.34 9.50 -8.06
C GLN A 42 4.95 10.05 -7.68
N GLU A 43 4.29 9.44 -6.69
CA GLU A 43 3.01 9.93 -6.17
C GLU A 43 3.13 11.34 -5.60
N LYS A 44 4.25 11.64 -4.92
CA LYS A 44 4.48 12.95 -4.34
C LYS A 44 4.71 14.03 -5.41
N LEU A 45 5.48 13.72 -6.44
CA LEU A 45 5.75 14.63 -7.57
C LEU A 45 4.48 14.95 -8.36
N ASN A 46 3.64 13.93 -8.57
CA ASN A 46 2.39 14.09 -9.31
C ASN A 46 1.27 14.69 -8.43
N GLN A 47 1.50 14.89 -7.13
CA GLN A 47 0.50 15.44 -6.23
C GLN A 47 0.47 16.98 -6.30
N VAL A 48 -0.61 17.53 -6.85
CA VAL A 48 -0.93 18.97 -6.69
C VAL A 48 -1.68 19.16 -5.37
N LYS A 49 -0.95 19.48 -4.29
CA LYS A 49 -1.56 19.72 -2.95
C LYS A 49 -2.25 21.08 -2.87
N HIS A 50 -1.68 22.10 -3.50
CA HIS A 50 -2.20 23.46 -3.52
C HIS A 50 -2.30 23.91 -4.97
N LYS A 51 -3.43 24.53 -5.35
CA LYS A 51 -3.60 25.10 -6.69
C LYS A 51 -2.60 26.26 -6.83
N LYS A 52 -1.57 26.11 -7.67
CA LYS A 52 -0.70 27.24 -8.02
C LYS A 52 -1.52 28.17 -8.91
N GLN A 53 -1.64 29.43 -8.53
CA GLN A 53 -2.27 30.45 -9.39
C GLN A 53 -1.29 30.74 -10.52
N SER A 54 -1.67 30.43 -11.76
CA SER A 54 -0.83 30.73 -12.92
C SER A 54 -0.96 32.22 -13.22
N PHE A 55 -0.07 33.03 -12.65
CA PHE A 55 0.20 34.34 -13.22
C PHE A 55 0.99 34.09 -14.52
N GLY A 56 0.65 34.85 -15.57
CA GLY A 56 1.07 34.57 -16.94
C GLY A 56 2.59 34.50 -17.11
N LYS A 57 2.99 33.88 -18.24
CA LYS A 57 4.35 33.76 -18.78
C LYS A 57 5.33 34.75 -18.12
N ASP A 58 6.24 34.21 -17.29
CA ASP A 58 7.55 34.76 -16.90
C ASP A 58 7.95 34.48 -15.42
N ASP A 59 7.17 33.70 -14.66
CA ASP A 59 7.55 33.34 -13.28
C ASP A 59 8.54 32.15 -13.23
N PHE A 60 9.78 32.41 -13.62
CA PHE A 60 10.96 31.61 -13.31
C PHE A 60 11.27 31.72 -11.81
N HIS A 61 10.54 31.01 -10.94
CA HIS A 61 11.04 30.52 -9.65
C HIS A 61 9.87 29.99 -8.82
N THR A 62 9.87 28.68 -8.61
CA THR A 62 9.67 28.00 -7.31
C THR A 62 9.56 26.52 -7.67
N LYS A 63 10.70 25.96 -8.11
CA LYS A 63 10.94 24.52 -7.98
C LYS A 63 11.20 24.32 -6.51
N ASP A 64 10.09 24.09 -5.81
CA ASP A 64 9.96 23.73 -4.41
C ASP A 64 11.28 23.18 -3.82
N CYS A 65 11.91 24.00 -2.98
CA CYS A 65 13.25 23.87 -2.39
C CYS A 65 13.40 22.72 -1.38
N PHE A 66 12.79 21.55 -1.61
CA PHE A 66 12.81 20.43 -0.66
C PHE A 66 13.86 19.36 -0.98
N TYR A 67 15.05 19.76 -1.43
CA TYR A 67 16.19 18.86 -1.64
C TYR A 67 17.52 19.55 -1.30
N LEU A 68 17.66 20.08 -0.09
CA LEU A 68 18.94 20.31 0.57
C LEU A 68 18.66 20.12 2.06
N ASP A 69 18.94 18.93 2.61
CA ASP A 69 19.11 18.61 4.05
C ASP A 69 19.06 17.07 4.27
N ALA A 70 19.71 16.28 3.41
CA ALA A 70 19.79 14.83 3.60
C ALA A 70 21.20 14.22 3.39
N ASP A 71 22.24 15.06 3.22
CA ASP A 71 23.63 14.62 3.20
C ASP A 71 24.45 15.40 4.24
N LEU A 72 24.08 15.31 5.52
CA LEU A 72 25.00 15.58 6.62
C LEU A 72 24.54 14.87 7.90
N ILE A 73 24.78 13.56 7.97
CA ILE A 73 25.10 12.92 9.24
C ILE A 73 26.38 12.11 8.99
N VAL A 74 27.49 12.77 9.34
CA VAL A 74 28.73 12.14 9.77
C VAL A 74 28.43 11.35 11.04
N VAL A 75 28.60 10.02 11.00
CA VAL A 75 29.40 9.20 11.94
C VAL A 75 29.79 7.92 11.21
#